data_AF-A0A257MQH1-F1
#
_entry.id   AF-A0A257MQH1-F1
#
_cell.length_a   1.000
_cell.length_b   1.000
_cell.length_c   1.000
_cell.angle_alpha   90.00
_cell.angle_beta   90.00
_cell.angle_gamma   90.00
#
_symmetry.space_group_name_H-M   'P 1'
#
loop_
_entity.id
_entity.type
_entity.pdbx_description
1 polymer ?
#
loop_
_entity_poly.entity_id
_entity_poly.type
_entity_poly.pdbx_seq_one_letter_code
_entity_poly.pdbx_strand_id
1 'polypeptide(L)'
;MSLDINILEADEFRIKFISLQCLFLLGICLKIKMVLLMMLFCLPVTAASDDDSDSIEATTALTLPVDSVTIYPDGLMAVKREGILDVTEGMHKFVINLPDKADKSSALLSVSNASQERVVYEANPVYTLNITSAGAQSFALSYLMPGASSWQPKYDLHLKDDDVLIRANAVVMNLGGEDLNDVWLKLVSGLPVSQPYPQAKVQQDSLRSYALAAAPQAEAVEEAFMESPSPATGELETLYIFELEGRKDLVMDKAIGFPLFELEAPLIRVYTWDAYEETSGPVREEIRANNTLSSPWPTGEALLYKEGEYVSSIEMPYTPAGTNATLDLGP
;
A
#
# COMPACT_ATOMS: atom_id res chain seq x y z
N MET A 1 27.88 -36.12 -60.26
CA MET A 1 28.20 -36.38 -58.83
C MET A 1 29.05 -35.21 -58.36
N SER A 2 28.39 -34.18 -57.82
CA SER A 2 28.96 -32.91 -57.31
C SER A 2 27.83 -32.28 -56.49
N LEU A 3 27.88 -32.32 -55.15
CA LEU A 3 28.46 -31.31 -54.23
C LEU A 3 27.79 -29.94 -54.36
N ASP A 4 26.74 -29.74 -53.55
CA ASP A 4 26.20 -28.44 -53.12
C ASP A 4 25.49 -28.61 -51.77
N ILE A 5 26.27 -28.63 -50.69
CA ILE A 5 25.81 -28.42 -49.31
C ILE A 5 26.93 -27.62 -48.64
N ASN A 6 26.64 -26.39 -48.20
CA ASN A 6 27.36 -25.55 -47.20
C ASN A 6 27.44 -24.07 -47.58
N ILE A 7 26.30 -23.36 -47.66
CA ILE A 7 26.29 -21.88 -47.68
C ILE A 7 25.39 -21.28 -46.58
N LEU A 8 24.45 -22.03 -45.99
CA LEU A 8 23.52 -21.50 -44.99
C LEU A 8 24.02 -21.52 -43.53
N GLU A 9 25.09 -22.26 -43.20
CA GLU A 9 25.61 -22.36 -41.82
C GLU A 9 26.59 -21.24 -41.44
N ALA A 10 27.07 -20.46 -42.41
CA ALA A 10 28.10 -19.44 -42.17
C ALA A 10 27.54 -18.09 -41.64
N ASP A 11 26.27 -17.78 -41.89
CA ASP A 11 25.67 -16.50 -41.47
C ASP A 11 25.16 -16.52 -40.03
N GLU A 12 24.67 -17.66 -39.54
CA GLU A 12 24.19 -17.76 -38.15
C GLU A 12 25.34 -17.67 -37.14
N PHE A 13 26.53 -18.15 -37.52
CA PHE A 13 27.74 -18.02 -36.70
C PHE A 13 28.25 -16.58 -36.62
N ARG A 14 28.13 -15.79 -37.70
CA ARG A 14 28.58 -14.38 -37.71
C ARG A 14 27.70 -13.48 -36.84
N ILE A 15 26.38 -13.71 -36.84
CA ILE A 15 25.43 -12.90 -36.05
C ILE A 15 25.59 -13.17 -34.54
N LYS A 16 25.81 -14.44 -34.16
CA LYS A 16 26.08 -14.80 -32.75
C LYS A 16 27.43 -14.24 -32.25
N PHE A 17 28.46 -14.17 -33.11
CA PHE A 17 29.77 -13.64 -32.73
C PHE A 17 29.77 -12.11 -32.50
N ILE A 18 29.00 -11.36 -33.31
CA ILE A 18 28.86 -9.90 -33.17
C ILE A 18 28.02 -9.55 -31.92
N SER A 19 26.98 -10.33 -31.63
CA SER A 19 26.15 -10.16 -30.42
C SER A 19 26.95 -10.40 -29.13
N LEU A 20 27.81 -11.43 -29.12
CA LEU A 20 28.64 -11.75 -27.96
C LEU A 20 29.76 -10.72 -27.74
N GLN A 21 30.34 -10.15 -28.81
CA GLN A 21 31.31 -9.05 -28.71
C GLN A 21 30.67 -7.75 -28.19
N CYS A 22 29.43 -7.44 -28.57
CA CYS A 22 28.71 -6.26 -28.05
C CYS A 22 28.37 -6.39 -26.55
N LEU A 23 27.97 -7.59 -26.09
CA LEU A 23 27.73 -7.87 -24.67
C LEU A 23 29.01 -7.81 -23.83
N PHE A 24 30.15 -8.26 -24.39
CA PHE A 24 31.44 -8.15 -23.72
C PHE A 24 31.92 -6.69 -23.60
N LEU A 25 31.74 -5.87 -24.67
CA LEU A 25 32.11 -4.45 -24.65
C LEU A 25 31.21 -3.62 -23.72
N LEU A 26 29.91 -3.91 -23.62
CA LEU A 26 29.02 -3.26 -22.65
C LEU A 26 29.39 -3.63 -21.20
N GLY A 27 29.73 -4.89 -20.93
CA GLY A 27 30.16 -5.35 -19.61
C GLY A 27 31.50 -4.75 -19.14
N ILE A 28 32.43 -4.50 -20.07
CA ILE A 28 33.71 -3.85 -19.77
C ILE A 28 33.52 -2.34 -19.52
N CYS A 29 32.64 -1.67 -20.28
CA CYS A 29 32.33 -0.25 -20.07
C CYS A 29 31.64 0.03 -18.72
N LEU A 30 30.80 -0.89 -18.23
CA LEU A 30 30.11 -0.71 -16.93
C LEU A 30 31.08 -0.91 -15.74
N LYS A 31 32.01 -1.86 -15.84
CA LYS A 31 33.04 -2.09 -14.82
C LYS A 31 34.09 -0.98 -14.74
N ILE A 32 34.45 -0.38 -15.88
CA ILE A 32 35.39 0.77 -15.90
C ILE A 32 34.77 2.01 -15.27
N LYS A 33 33.46 2.27 -15.47
CA LYS A 33 32.77 3.38 -14.78
C LYS A 33 32.66 3.18 -13.27
N MET A 34 32.47 1.94 -12.80
CA MET A 34 32.38 1.64 -11.36
C MET A 34 33.74 1.74 -10.65
N VAL A 35 34.84 1.37 -11.32
CA VAL A 35 36.21 1.54 -10.77
C VAL A 35 36.66 3.00 -10.82
N LEU A 36 36.26 3.77 -11.85
CA LEU A 36 36.54 5.21 -11.91
C LEU A 36 35.74 6.02 -10.87
N LEU A 37 34.52 5.56 -10.53
CA LEU A 37 33.71 6.17 -9.45
C LEU A 37 34.28 5.83 -8.05
N MET A 38 34.84 4.64 -7.85
CA MET A 38 35.50 4.29 -6.58
C MET A 38 36.88 4.94 -6.38
N MET A 39 37.65 5.17 -7.45
CA MET A 39 38.94 5.87 -7.37
C MET A 39 38.80 7.39 -7.12
N LEU A 40 37.61 7.98 -7.34
CA LEU A 40 37.37 9.40 -7.09
C LEU A 40 37.15 9.74 -5.59
N PHE A 41 37.02 8.72 -4.72
CA PHE A 41 36.82 8.89 -3.27
C PHE A 41 38.11 8.83 -2.44
N CYS A 42 39.30 8.80 -3.06
CA CYS A 42 40.58 8.74 -2.35
C CYS A 42 41.51 9.93 -2.67
N LEU A 43 41.03 11.16 -2.50
CA LEU A 43 41.93 12.32 -2.36
C LEU A 43 42.12 12.64 -0.87
N PRO A 44 43.35 12.55 -0.32
CA PRO A 44 43.64 13.11 0.99
C PRO A 44 43.65 14.64 0.86
N VAL A 45 42.66 15.31 1.47
CA VAL A 45 42.74 16.75 1.71
C VAL A 45 43.78 16.95 2.82
N THR A 46 45.02 17.22 2.41
CA THR A 46 46.08 17.66 3.33
C THR A 46 45.83 19.12 3.71
N ALA A 47 45.40 19.28 4.97
CA ALA A 47 45.73 20.34 5.93
C ALA A 47 45.94 21.77 5.40
N ALA A 48 44.99 22.64 5.75
CA ALA A 48 45.30 24.01 6.14
C ALA A 48 44.99 24.15 7.63
N SER A 49 46.02 24.45 8.41
CA SER A 49 45.98 24.77 9.84
C SER A 49 45.57 26.23 10.03
N ASP A 50 44.56 26.48 10.88
CA ASP A 50 44.59 27.41 12.03
C ASP A 50 43.16 27.80 12.46
N ASP A 51 42.98 27.84 13.78
CA ASP A 51 41.96 28.56 14.57
C ASP A 51 40.47 28.48 14.16
N ASP A 52 39.70 27.59 14.79
CA ASP A 52 38.83 27.95 15.94
C ASP A 52 38.07 26.69 16.38
N SER A 53 37.86 26.55 17.68
CA SER A 53 37.24 25.39 18.31
C SER A 53 35.71 25.34 18.13
N ASP A 54 35.24 25.29 16.89
CA ASP A 54 33.93 24.73 16.57
C ASP A 54 34.16 23.31 16.09
N SER A 55 33.86 22.34 16.96
CA SER A 55 33.84 20.93 16.57
C SER A 55 32.89 20.79 15.38
N ILE A 56 33.46 20.60 14.19
CA ILE A 56 32.71 20.28 12.98
C ILE A 56 32.06 18.91 13.24
N GLU A 57 30.85 18.92 13.77
CA GLU A 57 30.01 17.74 13.91
C GLU A 57 29.71 17.25 12.50
N ALA A 58 30.48 16.26 12.04
CA ALA A 58 30.26 15.63 10.75
C ALA A 58 28.84 15.06 10.72
N THR A 59 27.96 15.75 10.01
CA THR A 59 26.56 15.37 9.87
C THR A 59 26.44 14.50 8.63
N THR A 60 26.17 13.22 8.82
CA THR A 60 26.05 12.27 7.71
C THR A 60 24.60 12.18 7.26
N ALA A 61 24.35 12.35 5.95
CA ALA A 61 23.05 12.08 5.36
C ALA A 61 22.85 10.57 5.21
N LEU A 62 21.75 10.03 5.75
CA LEU A 62 21.42 8.62 5.64
C LEU A 62 20.38 8.39 4.55
N THR A 63 20.73 7.59 3.54
CA THR A 63 19.82 7.17 2.46
C THR A 63 19.69 5.65 2.46
N LEU A 64 18.51 5.15 2.82
CA LEU A 64 18.19 3.72 2.81
C LEU A 64 17.21 3.39 1.67
N PRO A 65 17.32 2.24 1.00
CA PRO A 65 16.33 1.81 0.02
C PRO A 65 14.99 1.51 0.70
N VAL A 66 13.89 1.70 -0.03
CA VAL A 66 12.56 1.31 0.42
C VAL A 66 12.44 -0.20 0.34
N ASP A 67 12.08 -0.84 1.46
CA ASP A 67 11.87 -2.28 1.51
C ASP A 67 10.38 -2.62 1.34
N SER A 68 9.52 -1.94 2.09
CA SER A 68 8.08 -2.22 2.10
C SER A 68 7.24 -0.96 2.25
N VAL A 69 6.05 -0.99 1.66
CA VAL A 69 5.02 0.04 1.78
C VAL A 69 3.68 -0.58 2.13
N THR A 70 2.98 0.07 3.06
CA THR A 70 1.62 -0.29 3.46
C THR A 70 0.68 0.86 3.13
N ILE A 71 -0.36 0.61 2.33
CA ILE A 71 -1.30 1.62 1.87
C ILE A 71 -2.65 1.40 2.54
N TYR A 72 -3.17 2.46 3.15
CA TYR A 72 -4.47 2.48 3.83
C TYR A 72 -5.57 3.10 2.95
N PRO A 73 -6.86 2.81 3.23
CA PRO A 73 -7.97 3.31 2.42
C PRO A 73 -8.12 4.85 2.42
N ASP A 74 -7.64 5.52 3.46
CA ASP A 74 -7.65 6.98 3.60
C ASP A 74 -6.50 7.67 2.84
N GLY A 75 -5.69 6.90 2.14
CA GLY A 75 -4.54 7.37 1.38
C GLY A 75 -3.27 7.61 2.20
N LEU A 76 -3.27 7.19 3.48
CA LEU A 76 -2.05 7.09 4.27
C LEU A 76 -1.15 6.00 3.69
N MET A 77 0.13 6.32 3.50
CA MET A 77 1.16 5.34 3.15
C MET A 77 2.18 5.25 4.30
N ALA A 78 2.35 4.06 4.87
CA ALA A 78 3.43 3.79 5.80
C ALA A 78 4.61 3.18 5.03
N VAL A 79 5.77 3.81 5.12
CA VAL A 79 6.98 3.41 4.38
C VAL A 79 8.00 2.86 5.36
N LYS A 80 8.60 1.74 5.01
CA LYS A 80 9.74 1.14 5.72
C LYS A 80 10.93 1.07 4.78
N ARG A 81 12.04 1.69 5.19
CA ARG A 81 13.33 1.63 4.52
C ARG A 81 14.29 0.81 5.38
N GLU A 82 15.04 -0.09 4.76
CA GLU A 82 15.98 -0.95 5.46
C GLU A 82 17.31 -0.99 4.74
N GLY A 83 18.40 -1.14 5.48
CA GLY A 83 19.72 -1.32 4.89
C GLY A 83 20.76 -1.72 5.91
N ILE A 84 21.94 -2.06 5.40
CA ILE A 84 23.12 -2.39 6.20
C ILE A 84 24.16 -1.33 5.91
N LEU A 85 24.72 -0.74 6.97
CA LEU A 85 25.78 0.25 6.85
C LEU A 85 26.91 -0.11 7.82
N ASP A 86 28.15 -0.02 7.32
CA ASP A 86 29.33 -0.11 8.16
C ASP A 86 29.53 1.21 8.90
N VAL A 87 29.57 1.12 10.23
CA VAL A 87 29.68 2.26 11.13
C VAL A 87 30.82 2.04 12.13
N THR A 88 31.47 3.12 12.55
CA THR A 88 32.48 3.04 13.61
C THR A 88 31.83 3.13 14.99
N GLU A 89 32.54 2.67 16.01
CA GLU A 89 32.12 2.87 17.41
C GLU A 89 32.10 4.37 17.76
N GLY A 90 31.20 4.77 18.64
CA GLY A 90 31.10 6.15 19.16
C GLY A 90 29.80 6.86 18.82
N MET A 91 29.80 8.18 19.04
CA MET A 91 28.65 9.05 18.78
C MET A 91 28.62 9.53 17.34
N HIS A 92 27.48 9.36 16.68
CA HIS A 92 27.24 9.75 15.30
C HIS A 92 25.97 10.55 15.18
N LYS A 93 26.00 11.59 14.34
CA LYS A 93 24.84 12.44 14.08
C LYS A 93 24.38 12.24 12.65
N PHE A 94 23.17 11.75 12.50
CA PHE A 94 22.55 11.48 11.20
C PHE A 94 21.42 12.46 10.92
N VAL A 95 21.46 13.10 9.75
CA VAL A 95 20.30 13.80 9.19
C VAL A 95 19.57 12.84 8.27
N ILE A 96 18.29 12.62 8.54
CA ILE A 96 17.44 11.78 7.69
C ILE A 96 16.79 12.65 6.63
N ASN A 97 17.07 12.34 5.36
CA ASN A 97 16.41 12.99 4.25
C ASN A 97 15.08 12.28 3.96
N LEU A 98 13.97 12.90 4.35
CA LEU A 98 12.63 12.37 4.11
C LEU A 98 12.00 13.05 2.89
N PRO A 99 11.17 12.34 2.10
CA PRO A 99 10.39 12.97 1.03
C PRO A 99 9.49 14.10 1.56
N ASP A 100 9.18 15.10 0.73
CA ASP A 100 8.39 16.28 1.14
C ASP A 100 6.99 15.93 1.69
N LYS A 101 6.40 14.84 1.21
CA LYS A 101 5.09 14.33 1.67
C LYS A 101 5.15 13.54 2.98
N ALA A 102 6.34 13.24 3.50
CA ALA A 102 6.47 12.52 4.75
C ALA A 102 6.17 13.43 5.94
N ASP A 103 5.42 12.90 6.91
CA ASP A 103 5.32 13.51 8.22
C ASP A 103 6.64 13.31 8.97
N LYS A 104 7.45 14.36 9.03
CA LYS A 104 8.76 14.36 9.68
C LYS A 104 8.69 13.99 11.16
N SER A 105 7.56 14.22 11.82
CA SER A 105 7.35 13.88 13.23
C SER A 105 7.14 12.38 13.46
N SER A 106 6.64 11.68 12.43
CA SER A 106 6.36 10.24 12.42
C SER A 106 7.60 9.37 12.19
N ALA A 107 8.73 9.97 11.79
CA ALA A 107 9.93 9.22 11.47
C ALA A 107 10.50 8.49 12.69
N LEU A 108 10.76 7.20 12.55
CA LEU A 108 11.35 6.34 13.57
C LEU A 108 12.54 5.61 12.96
N LEU A 109 13.73 5.92 13.46
CA LEU A 109 14.94 5.17 13.17
C LEU A 109 15.15 4.09 14.24
N SER A 110 15.63 2.92 13.82
CA SER A 110 16.09 1.84 14.67
C SER A 110 17.39 1.29 14.11
N VAL A 111 18.38 1.04 14.98
CA VAL A 111 19.70 0.55 14.59
C VAL A 111 20.11 -0.59 15.52
N SER A 112 20.62 -1.70 14.97
CA SER A 112 21.14 -2.80 15.78
C SER A 112 22.29 -2.31 16.66
N ASN A 113 22.23 -2.55 17.97
CA ASN A 113 23.31 -2.25 18.94
C ASN A 113 23.68 -0.77 19.15
N ALA A 114 22.73 0.15 18.95
CA ALA A 114 22.90 1.57 19.27
C ALA A 114 21.84 2.07 20.26
N SER A 115 22.21 2.99 21.14
CA SER A 115 21.25 3.84 21.83
C SER A 115 21.00 5.10 21.01
N GLN A 116 19.76 5.60 20.97
CA GLN A 116 19.37 6.70 20.11
C GLN A 116 18.74 7.86 20.90
N GLU A 117 19.09 9.09 20.52
CA GLU A 117 18.41 10.31 20.91
C GLU A 117 17.89 11.01 19.64
N ARG A 118 16.60 11.38 19.63
CA ARG A 118 15.93 12.01 18.49
C ARG A 118 15.65 13.47 18.79
N VAL A 119 16.09 14.36 17.89
CA VAL A 119 15.72 15.78 17.89
C VAL A 119 15.06 16.09 16.54
N VAL A 120 13.81 16.57 16.57
CA VAL A 120 13.07 16.94 15.34
C VAL A 120 13.22 18.43 15.10
N TYR A 121 13.87 18.81 13.99
CA TYR A 121 13.89 20.19 13.50
C TYR A 121 12.81 20.38 12.43
N GLU A 122 12.42 21.63 12.15
CA GLU A 122 11.40 21.96 11.14
C GLU A 122 11.74 21.40 9.73
N ALA A 123 13.04 21.33 9.41
CA ALA A 123 13.51 20.86 8.10
C ALA A 123 13.64 19.34 8.00
N ASN A 124 14.35 18.67 8.93
CA ASN A 124 14.58 17.22 8.91
C ASN A 124 14.84 16.69 10.32
N PRO A 125 14.41 15.45 10.66
CA PRO A 125 14.75 14.85 11.94
C PRO A 125 16.23 14.47 11.98
N VAL A 126 16.85 14.73 13.14
CA VAL A 126 18.25 14.42 13.42
C VAL A 126 18.32 13.38 14.53
N TYR A 127 19.13 12.36 14.30
CA TYR A 127 19.35 11.28 15.25
C TYR A 127 20.80 11.29 15.71
N THR A 128 21.00 11.35 17.03
CA THR A 128 22.29 11.10 17.65
C THR A 128 22.31 9.64 18.08
N LEU A 129 23.19 8.84 17.48
CA LEU A 129 23.36 7.43 17.76
C LEU A 129 24.66 7.21 18.52
N ASN A 130 24.61 6.48 19.63
CA ASN A 130 25.81 5.98 20.31
C ASN A 130 25.96 4.49 19.99
N ILE A 131 26.94 4.19 19.15
CA ILE A 131 27.19 2.87 18.58
C ILE A 131 28.22 2.15 19.45
N THR A 132 27.81 1.04 20.03
CA THR A 132 28.61 0.27 20.99
C THR A 132 29.67 -0.63 20.36
N SER A 133 29.54 -0.95 19.08
CA SER A 133 30.48 -1.79 18.36
C SER A 133 30.56 -1.38 16.89
N ALA A 134 31.80 -1.25 16.40
CA ALA A 134 32.05 -0.98 14.99
C ALA A 134 31.69 -2.20 14.11
N GLY A 135 31.30 -1.92 12.87
CA GLY A 135 31.01 -2.93 11.85
C GLY A 135 29.65 -2.71 11.19
N ALA A 136 29.21 -3.73 10.44
CA ALA A 136 27.92 -3.72 9.77
C ALA A 136 26.78 -3.70 10.79
N GLN A 137 25.99 -2.63 10.78
CA GLN A 137 24.77 -2.52 11.56
C GLN A 137 23.55 -2.47 10.64
N SER A 138 22.44 -3.06 11.10
CA SER A 138 21.15 -2.99 10.42
C SER A 138 20.46 -1.69 10.82
N PHE A 139 20.03 -0.93 9.81
CA PHE A 139 19.25 0.28 9.95
C PHE A 139 17.84 0.03 9.41
N ALA A 140 16.84 0.43 10.20
CA ALA A 140 15.44 0.45 9.81
C ALA A 140 14.85 1.84 10.06
N LEU A 141 14.29 2.46 9.03
CA LEU A 141 13.64 3.75 9.08
C LEU A 141 12.18 3.58 8.67
N SER A 142 11.26 3.96 9.55
CA SER A 142 9.83 3.95 9.27
C SER A 142 9.26 5.36 9.35
N TYR A 143 8.35 5.73 8.46
CA TYR A 143 7.65 7.01 8.50
C TYR A 143 6.30 6.92 7.78
N LEU A 144 5.44 7.89 8.07
CA LEU A 144 4.09 8.02 7.51
C LEU A 144 4.07 9.12 6.46
N MET A 145 3.30 8.91 5.40
CA MET A 145 3.07 9.88 4.32
C MET A 145 1.56 10.02 4.07
N PRO A 146 0.89 11.02 4.66
CA PRO A 146 -0.54 11.26 4.44
C PRO A 146 -0.82 11.69 2.99
N GLY A 147 -1.85 11.11 2.36
CA GLY A 147 -2.25 11.46 0.98
C GLY A 147 -1.16 11.16 -0.07
N ALA A 148 -0.29 10.20 0.23
CA ALA A 148 0.84 9.81 -0.61
C ALA A 148 0.57 8.58 -1.45
N SER A 149 -0.59 7.94 -1.29
CA SER A 149 -1.03 6.88 -2.17
C SER A 149 -2.55 6.76 -2.11
N SER A 150 -3.12 5.97 -3.01
CA SER A 150 -4.51 5.51 -2.94
C SER A 150 -4.57 4.11 -3.50
N TRP A 151 -5.43 3.28 -2.93
CA TRP A 151 -5.74 1.98 -3.54
C TRP A 151 -7.25 1.70 -3.44
N GLN A 152 -7.78 0.98 -4.42
CA GLN A 152 -9.17 0.54 -4.44
C GLN A 152 -9.29 -0.80 -5.16
N PRO A 153 -10.15 -1.72 -4.69
CA PRO A 153 -10.46 -2.91 -5.44
C PRO A 153 -11.42 -2.58 -6.60
N LYS A 154 -11.21 -3.24 -7.74
CA LYS A 154 -12.12 -3.28 -8.89
C LYS A 154 -12.48 -4.73 -9.15
N TYR A 155 -13.76 -4.99 -9.32
CA TYR A 155 -14.29 -6.32 -9.50
C TYR A 155 -14.87 -6.53 -10.90
N ASP A 156 -14.67 -7.72 -11.44
CA ASP A 156 -15.47 -8.26 -12.54
C ASP A 156 -16.27 -9.44 -11.98
N LEU A 157 -17.60 -9.36 -12.07
CA LEU A 157 -18.53 -10.36 -11.57
C LEU A 157 -19.22 -11.03 -12.76
N HIS A 158 -18.99 -12.33 -12.95
CA HIS A 158 -19.68 -13.09 -13.99
C HIS A 158 -20.73 -14.00 -13.33
N LEU A 159 -22.00 -13.63 -13.49
CA LEU A 159 -23.13 -14.38 -12.98
C LEU A 159 -23.32 -15.67 -13.78
N LYS A 160 -23.42 -16.79 -13.06
CA LYS A 160 -23.91 -18.08 -13.54
C LYS A 160 -25.24 -18.39 -12.84
N ASP A 161 -25.78 -19.59 -13.06
CA ASP A 161 -27.07 -19.99 -12.47
C ASP A 161 -27.02 -20.01 -10.94
N ASP A 162 -26.09 -20.80 -10.38
CA ASP A 162 -25.96 -21.04 -8.93
C ASP A 162 -24.69 -20.44 -8.31
N ASP A 163 -23.78 -19.90 -9.12
CA ASP A 163 -22.49 -19.35 -8.68
C ASP A 163 -22.18 -18.01 -9.36
N VAL A 164 -21.28 -17.24 -8.77
CA VAL A 164 -20.67 -16.04 -9.39
C VAL A 164 -19.15 -16.22 -9.43
N LEU A 165 -18.57 -16.04 -10.61
CA LEU A 165 -17.11 -15.91 -10.74
C LEU A 165 -16.74 -14.46 -10.42
N ILE A 166 -15.96 -14.29 -9.36
CA ILE A 166 -15.50 -13.00 -8.84
C ILE A 166 -14.02 -12.87 -9.16
N ARG A 167 -13.65 -11.83 -9.92
CA ARG A 167 -12.26 -11.42 -10.15
C ARG A 167 -12.02 -10.07 -9.52
N ALA A 168 -11.08 -9.99 -8.59
CA ALA A 168 -10.73 -8.77 -7.91
C ALA A 168 -9.32 -8.32 -8.29
N ASN A 169 -9.18 -7.06 -8.69
CA ASN A 169 -7.91 -6.39 -8.93
C ASN A 169 -7.78 -5.19 -8.00
N ALA A 170 -6.63 -5.05 -7.34
CA ALA A 170 -6.27 -3.84 -6.62
C ALA A 170 -5.69 -2.81 -7.59
N VAL A 171 -6.33 -1.67 -7.73
CA VAL A 171 -5.80 -0.51 -8.46
C VAL A 171 -5.08 0.38 -7.47
N VAL A 172 -3.77 0.49 -7.61
CA VAL A 172 -2.87 1.22 -6.71
C VAL A 172 -2.27 2.41 -7.44
N MET A 173 -2.22 3.57 -6.78
CA MET A 173 -1.59 4.78 -7.29
C MET A 173 -0.57 5.32 -6.29
N ASN A 174 0.66 5.50 -6.73
CA ASN A 174 1.73 6.11 -5.94
C ASN A 174 1.74 7.62 -6.17
N LEU A 175 1.52 8.38 -5.10
CA LEU A 175 1.57 9.84 -5.08
C LEU A 175 2.68 10.33 -4.15
N GLY A 176 3.65 9.49 -3.77
CA GLY A 176 4.64 9.76 -2.72
C GLY A 176 5.74 10.74 -3.11
N GLY A 177 5.85 11.10 -4.39
CA GLY A 177 6.91 12.00 -4.88
C GLY A 177 8.20 11.30 -5.30
N GLU A 178 8.24 9.96 -5.25
CA GLU A 178 9.34 9.14 -5.77
C GLU A 178 8.81 7.86 -6.41
N ASP A 179 9.53 7.32 -7.39
CA ASP A 179 9.26 5.97 -7.91
C ASP A 179 9.66 4.92 -6.87
N LEU A 180 8.80 3.95 -6.62
CA LEU A 180 9.10 2.82 -5.76
C LEU A 180 9.43 1.62 -6.63
N ASN A 181 10.62 1.05 -6.47
CA ASN A 181 11.08 -0.08 -7.27
C ASN A 181 11.40 -1.24 -6.33
N ASP A 182 11.01 -2.45 -6.72
CA ASP A 182 11.29 -3.69 -6.00
C ASP A 182 10.81 -3.66 -4.53
N VAL A 183 9.59 -3.18 -4.26
CA VAL A 183 9.05 -3.04 -2.88
C VAL A 183 8.02 -4.12 -2.53
N TRP A 184 7.98 -4.54 -1.26
CA TRP A 184 6.85 -5.32 -0.75
C TRP A 184 5.63 -4.44 -0.57
N LEU A 185 4.50 -4.84 -1.14
CA LEU A 185 3.28 -4.06 -1.16
C LEU A 185 2.20 -4.69 -0.27
N LYS A 186 1.78 -3.95 0.76
CA LYS A 186 0.67 -4.32 1.65
C LYS A 186 -0.50 -3.35 1.45
N LEU A 187 -1.70 -3.88 1.28
CA LEU A 187 -2.91 -3.10 1.10
C LEU A 187 -3.85 -3.36 2.27
N VAL A 188 -4.26 -2.31 2.97
CA VAL A 188 -5.10 -2.43 4.16
C VAL A 188 -6.54 -2.13 3.78
N SER A 189 -7.45 -3.06 4.07
CA SER A 189 -8.89 -2.88 3.94
C SER A 189 -9.58 -3.03 5.29
N GLY A 190 -10.80 -2.56 5.41
CA GLY A 190 -11.61 -2.69 6.62
C GLY A 190 -12.58 -1.53 6.75
N LEU A 191 -13.45 -1.62 7.75
CA LEU A 191 -14.34 -0.50 8.06
C LEU A 191 -13.47 0.64 8.58
N PRO A 192 -13.43 1.83 7.93
CA PRO A 192 -12.90 3.00 8.59
C PRO A 192 -13.79 3.20 9.82
N VAL A 193 -13.27 2.87 11.00
CA VAL A 193 -13.79 3.48 12.21
C VAL A 193 -13.50 4.96 11.98
N SER A 194 -14.54 5.74 11.70
CA SER A 194 -14.47 7.19 11.72
C SER A 194 -14.20 7.60 13.17
N GLN A 195 -13.01 7.31 13.67
CA GLN A 195 -12.43 8.10 14.74
C GLN A 195 -11.89 9.33 14.04
N PRO A 196 -12.52 10.50 14.21
CA PRO A 196 -11.81 11.72 13.88
C PRO A 196 -10.47 11.67 14.63
N TYR A 197 -9.38 11.87 13.90
CA TYR A 197 -8.11 12.33 14.47
C TYR A 197 -8.45 13.32 15.60
N PRO A 198 -7.76 13.29 16.76
CA PRO A 198 -8.12 14.12 17.90
C PRO A 198 -7.94 15.59 17.57
N GLN A 199 -8.95 16.19 16.94
CA GLN A 199 -9.17 17.61 16.89
C GLN A 199 -9.56 18.00 18.31
N ALA A 200 -8.72 18.85 18.89
CA ALA A 200 -8.81 19.44 20.21
C ALA A 200 -10.21 19.38 20.86
N LYS A 201 -10.28 18.75 22.05
CA LYS A 201 -11.40 18.87 23.00
C LYS A 201 -11.57 20.32 23.45
N VAL A 202 -12.15 21.18 22.62
CA VAL A 202 -12.63 22.50 23.02
C VAL A 202 -13.84 22.79 22.13
N GLN A 203 -15.01 22.99 22.73
CA GLN A 203 -16.32 23.32 22.11
C GLN A 203 -17.23 22.14 21.72
N GLN A 204 -17.64 21.33 22.71
CA GLN A 204 -18.94 20.64 22.60
C GLN A 204 -19.80 20.73 23.87
N ASP A 205 -19.24 21.17 25.00
CA ASP A 205 -20.00 21.33 26.25
C ASP A 205 -20.87 22.59 26.30
N SER A 206 -20.63 23.59 25.45
CA SER A 206 -21.39 24.85 25.46
C SER A 206 -22.72 24.81 24.69
N LEU A 207 -22.96 23.80 23.85
CA LEU A 207 -24.21 23.69 23.06
C LEU A 207 -25.22 22.72 23.66
N ARG A 208 -24.81 21.83 24.58
CA ARG A 208 -25.71 20.87 25.24
C ARG A 208 -26.54 21.48 26.39
N SER A 209 -26.06 22.55 27.02
CA SER A 209 -26.75 23.16 28.17
C SER A 209 -27.98 24.00 27.81
N TYR A 210 -28.13 24.42 26.55
CA TYR A 210 -29.25 25.26 26.12
C TYR A 210 -30.43 24.46 25.53
N ALA A 211 -30.22 23.22 25.08
CA ALA A 211 -31.26 22.41 24.43
C ALA A 211 -32.10 21.54 25.40
N LEU A 212 -31.62 21.32 26.64
CA LEU A 212 -32.31 20.52 27.66
C LEU A 212 -33.34 21.30 28.50
N ALA A 213 -33.46 22.61 28.29
CA ALA A 213 -34.37 23.47 29.05
C ALA A 213 -35.72 23.75 28.35
N ALA A 214 -36.00 23.16 27.17
CA ALA A 214 -37.11 23.61 26.32
C ALA A 214 -37.93 22.50 25.62
N ALA A 215 -38.12 21.32 26.21
CA ALA A 215 -39.05 20.33 25.64
C ALA A 215 -39.93 19.64 26.70
N PRO A 216 -41.28 19.69 26.58
CA PRO A 216 -42.20 18.96 27.45
C PRO A 216 -42.27 17.47 27.10
N GLN A 217 -42.48 16.65 28.13
CA GLN A 217 -42.70 15.21 28.05
C GLN A 217 -43.97 14.88 27.27
N ALA A 218 -43.87 14.09 26.21
CA ALA A 218 -45.01 13.49 25.52
C ALA A 218 -44.66 12.04 25.11
N GLU A 219 -45.30 11.14 25.85
CA GLU A 219 -45.88 9.83 25.51
C GLU A 219 -45.20 8.84 24.56
N ALA A 220 -45.25 7.59 25.03
CA ALA A 220 -44.66 6.39 24.45
C ALA A 220 -45.37 5.93 23.17
N VAL A 221 -44.56 5.58 22.17
CA VAL A 221 -44.97 4.77 21.03
C VAL A 221 -44.12 3.51 21.08
N GLU A 222 -44.78 2.36 21.31
CA GLU A 222 -44.18 1.03 21.13
C GLU A 222 -43.90 0.83 19.64
N GLU A 223 -42.66 1.03 19.21
CA GLU A 223 -42.17 0.52 17.94
C GLU A 223 -41.68 -0.91 18.11
N ALA A 224 -42.23 -1.80 17.29
CA ALA A 224 -41.85 -3.20 17.19
C ALA A 224 -40.34 -3.30 16.92
N PHE A 225 -39.62 -3.93 17.85
CA PHE A 225 -38.22 -4.27 17.70
C PHE A 225 -38.05 -5.22 16.50
N MET A 226 -37.63 -4.70 15.35
CA MET A 226 -36.91 -5.51 14.38
C MET A 226 -35.59 -5.91 15.04
N GLU A 227 -35.34 -7.22 15.12
CA GLU A 227 -34.07 -7.77 15.56
C GLU A 227 -32.95 -7.21 14.66
N SER A 228 -32.20 -6.27 15.19
CA SER A 228 -30.94 -5.83 14.61
C SER A 228 -30.05 -7.07 14.39
N PRO A 229 -29.33 -7.17 13.26
CA PRO A 229 -28.36 -8.25 13.07
C PRO A 229 -27.40 -8.26 14.26
N SER A 230 -27.24 -9.44 14.86
CA SER A 230 -26.32 -9.63 15.99
C SER A 230 -24.95 -9.04 15.63
N PRO A 231 -24.37 -8.14 16.44
CA PRO A 231 -23.01 -7.69 16.23
C PRO A 231 -22.10 -8.91 16.32
N ALA A 232 -21.24 -9.08 15.32
CA ALA A 232 -20.25 -10.15 15.28
C ALA A 232 -19.44 -10.13 16.59
N THR A 233 -19.57 -11.18 17.39
CA THR A 233 -18.71 -11.44 18.53
C THR A 233 -17.40 -12.02 18.03
N GLY A 234 -16.45 -11.15 17.70
CA GLY A 234 -15.08 -11.50 17.33
C GLY A 234 -14.20 -10.29 17.60
N GLU A 235 -12.98 -10.52 18.07
CA GLU A 235 -11.99 -9.51 18.44
C GLU A 235 -11.80 -8.45 17.34
N LEU A 236 -11.32 -7.26 17.71
CA LEU A 236 -11.06 -6.11 16.83
C LEU A 236 -10.10 -6.44 15.65
N GLU A 237 -10.59 -7.13 14.63
CA GLU A 237 -10.00 -7.17 13.28
C GLU A 237 -10.72 -6.15 12.41
N THR A 238 -10.69 -4.88 12.81
CA THR A 238 -11.30 -3.78 12.04
C THR A 238 -10.60 -3.56 10.70
N LEU A 239 -9.37 -4.06 10.56
CA LEU A 239 -8.53 -3.94 9.37
C LEU A 239 -7.94 -5.31 9.00
N TYR A 240 -7.99 -5.64 7.72
CA TYR A 240 -7.33 -6.77 7.09
C TYR A 240 -6.21 -6.28 6.17
N ILE A 241 -5.08 -6.99 6.16
CA ILE A 241 -3.91 -6.64 5.35
C ILE A 241 -3.74 -7.67 4.24
N PHE A 242 -3.86 -7.22 2.99
CA PHE A 242 -3.48 -7.99 1.81
C PHE A 242 -1.99 -7.80 1.55
N GLU A 243 -1.20 -8.86 1.71
CA GLU A 243 0.19 -8.88 1.29
C GLU A 243 0.27 -9.41 -0.14
N LEU A 244 0.65 -8.56 -1.09
CA LEU A 244 0.73 -8.98 -2.49
C LEU A 244 1.97 -9.83 -2.73
N GLU A 245 1.82 -10.88 -3.52
CA GLU A 245 2.90 -11.82 -3.81
C GLU A 245 4.04 -11.17 -4.61
N GLY A 246 5.26 -11.29 -4.11
CA GLY A 246 6.47 -10.77 -4.74
C GLY A 246 6.63 -9.25 -4.61
N ARG A 247 7.84 -8.79 -4.95
CA ARG A 247 8.17 -7.36 -4.97
C ARG A 247 7.56 -6.67 -6.20
N LYS A 248 7.14 -5.41 -6.03
CA LYS A 248 6.38 -4.63 -7.02
C LYS A 248 7.07 -3.31 -7.33
N ASP A 249 6.86 -2.84 -8.55
CA ASP A 249 7.24 -1.50 -8.98
C ASP A 249 6.00 -0.60 -9.01
N LEU A 250 6.07 0.55 -8.36
CA LEU A 250 5.05 1.59 -8.37
C LEU A 250 5.63 2.89 -8.92
N VAL A 251 5.39 3.10 -10.20
CA VAL A 251 5.73 4.35 -10.88
C VAL A 251 4.88 5.48 -10.33
N MET A 252 5.50 6.61 -10.05
CA MET A 252 4.85 7.82 -9.57
C MET A 252 3.76 8.28 -10.56
N ASP A 253 2.64 8.73 -10.01
CA ASP A 253 1.48 9.29 -10.74
C ASP A 253 0.85 8.33 -11.77
N LYS A 254 1.06 7.01 -11.60
CA LYS A 254 0.40 5.98 -12.41
C LYS A 254 -0.48 5.09 -11.56
N ALA A 255 -1.66 4.79 -12.08
CA ALA A 255 -2.53 3.74 -11.56
C ALA A 255 -2.09 2.39 -12.15
N ILE A 256 -1.79 1.43 -11.29
CA ILE A 256 -1.34 0.07 -11.65
C ILE A 256 -2.30 -0.94 -11.04
N GLY A 257 -2.78 -1.87 -11.85
CA GLY A 257 -3.64 -2.97 -11.41
C GLY A 257 -2.81 -4.19 -11.00
N PHE A 258 -3.10 -4.76 -9.83
CA PHE A 258 -2.55 -6.02 -9.36
C PHE A 258 -3.68 -7.02 -9.10
N PRO A 259 -3.53 -8.30 -9.47
CA PRO A 259 -4.50 -9.32 -9.10
C PRO A 259 -4.56 -9.44 -7.57
N LEU A 260 -5.78 -9.43 -7.02
CA LEU A 260 -6.02 -9.59 -5.59
C LEU A 260 -6.49 -11.01 -5.28
N PHE A 261 -7.54 -11.48 -5.97
CA PHE A 261 -8.00 -12.86 -5.93
C PHE A 261 -8.96 -13.16 -7.10
N GLU A 262 -9.13 -14.44 -7.42
CA GLU A 262 -10.16 -14.96 -8.32
C GLU A 262 -10.79 -16.19 -7.68
N LEU A 263 -12.12 -16.25 -7.64
CA LEU A 263 -12.85 -17.36 -7.02
C LEU A 263 -14.25 -17.53 -7.60
N GLU A 264 -14.80 -18.73 -7.47
CA GLU A 264 -16.21 -19.00 -7.67
C GLU A 264 -16.92 -19.02 -6.30
N ALA A 265 -17.88 -18.13 -6.12
CA ALA A 265 -18.67 -18.02 -4.90
C ALA A 265 -20.09 -18.54 -5.16
N PRO A 266 -20.62 -19.41 -4.28
CA PRO A 266 -22.00 -19.84 -4.40
C PRO A 266 -22.92 -18.66 -4.15
N LEU A 267 -23.99 -18.56 -4.94
CA LEU A 267 -24.96 -17.48 -4.85
C LEU A 267 -26.38 -18.00 -4.65
N ILE A 268 -27.23 -17.16 -4.07
CA ILE A 268 -28.68 -17.33 -4.10
C ILE A 268 -29.32 -16.08 -4.69
N ARG A 269 -30.37 -16.27 -5.49
CA ARG A 269 -31.17 -15.20 -6.07
C ARG A 269 -32.43 -15.00 -5.24
N VAL A 270 -32.70 -13.76 -4.86
CA VAL A 270 -33.88 -13.36 -4.10
C VAL A 270 -34.69 -12.41 -4.96
N TYR A 271 -35.88 -12.86 -5.36
CA TYR A 271 -36.83 -12.03 -6.10
C TYR A 271 -37.84 -11.46 -5.13
N THR A 272 -37.88 -10.14 -5.02
CA THR A 272 -38.86 -9.44 -4.18
C THR A 272 -39.92 -8.80 -5.05
N TRP A 273 -41.18 -8.98 -4.63
CA TRP A 273 -42.34 -8.47 -5.35
C TRP A 273 -43.39 -7.98 -4.35
N ASP A 274 -43.83 -6.74 -4.51
CA ASP A 274 -45.03 -6.24 -3.86
C ASP A 274 -46.23 -6.43 -4.79
N ALA A 275 -47.02 -7.47 -4.52
CA ALA A 275 -48.20 -7.82 -5.29
C ALA A 275 -49.37 -6.84 -5.12
N TYR A 276 -49.28 -5.90 -4.16
CA TYR A 276 -50.29 -4.88 -3.94
C TYR A 276 -50.10 -3.68 -4.89
N GLU A 277 -48.86 -3.26 -5.10
CA GLU A 277 -48.50 -2.12 -5.95
C GLU A 277 -48.32 -2.51 -7.42
N GLU A 278 -47.78 -3.69 -7.71
CA GLU A 278 -47.48 -4.14 -9.08
C GLU A 278 -48.06 -5.54 -9.31
N THR A 279 -48.90 -5.74 -10.32
CA THR A 279 -49.55 -7.07 -10.54
C THR A 279 -48.75 -8.02 -11.43
N SER A 280 -47.65 -7.56 -12.06
CA SER A 280 -46.91 -8.31 -13.08
C SER A 280 -45.65 -9.06 -12.62
N GLY A 281 -45.30 -9.05 -11.33
CA GLY A 281 -44.14 -9.79 -10.80
C GLY A 281 -42.77 -9.27 -11.25
N PRO A 282 -41.68 -9.84 -10.72
CA PRO A 282 -40.84 -9.24 -9.68
C PRO A 282 -40.21 -7.90 -10.08
N VAL A 283 -40.15 -6.99 -9.10
CA VAL A 283 -39.69 -5.60 -9.26
C VAL A 283 -38.24 -5.44 -8.77
N ARG A 284 -37.65 -6.46 -8.14
CA ARG A 284 -36.27 -6.37 -7.66
C ARG A 284 -35.61 -7.73 -7.60
N GLU A 285 -34.44 -7.83 -8.22
CA GLU A 285 -33.54 -8.98 -8.10
C GLU A 285 -32.37 -8.63 -7.16
N GLU A 286 -32.21 -9.42 -6.10
CA GLU A 286 -31.04 -9.37 -5.22
C GLU A 286 -30.25 -10.68 -5.37
N ILE A 287 -28.93 -10.57 -5.35
CA ILE A 287 -28.04 -11.73 -5.26
C ILE A 287 -27.36 -11.72 -3.91
N ARG A 288 -27.31 -12.87 -3.24
CA ARG A 288 -26.49 -13.06 -2.04
C ARG A 288 -25.38 -14.07 -2.34
N ALA A 289 -24.15 -13.59 -2.41
CA ALA A 289 -22.97 -14.41 -2.70
C ALA A 289 -22.17 -14.66 -1.42
N ASN A 290 -21.73 -15.90 -1.20
CA ASN A 290 -20.99 -16.25 0.02
C ASN A 290 -19.48 -16.09 -0.15
N ASN A 291 -18.84 -15.35 0.76
CA ASN A 291 -17.40 -15.26 0.84
C ASN A 291 -16.80 -16.51 1.49
N THR A 292 -16.30 -17.40 0.64
CA THR A 292 -15.64 -18.65 1.04
C THR A 292 -14.14 -18.50 1.35
N LEU A 293 -13.56 -17.31 1.17
CA LEU A 293 -12.16 -17.04 1.52
C LEU A 293 -11.98 -16.88 3.03
N SER A 294 -10.74 -17.05 3.48
CA SER A 294 -10.29 -16.62 4.80
C SER A 294 -10.08 -15.11 4.92
N SER A 295 -10.12 -14.39 3.79
CA SER A 295 -9.97 -12.93 3.70
C SER A 295 -11.30 -12.25 3.39
N PRO A 296 -11.53 -11.00 3.82
CA PRO A 296 -12.71 -10.24 3.43
C PRO A 296 -12.69 -9.88 1.95
N TRP A 297 -13.86 -9.60 1.37
CA TRP A 297 -13.95 -8.84 0.12
C TRP A 297 -13.98 -7.35 0.46
N PRO A 298 -12.97 -6.56 0.02
CA PRO A 298 -12.93 -5.12 0.31
C PRO A 298 -14.02 -4.34 -0.45
N THR A 299 -14.55 -3.25 0.12
CA THR A 299 -15.53 -2.40 -0.60
C THR A 299 -14.92 -1.84 -1.89
N GLY A 300 -15.67 -1.86 -3.00
CA GLY A 300 -15.26 -1.20 -4.24
C GLY A 300 -16.28 -1.30 -5.35
N GLU A 301 -15.88 -0.89 -6.56
CA GLU A 301 -16.75 -0.93 -7.74
C GLU A 301 -16.65 -2.27 -8.46
N ALA A 302 -17.79 -2.76 -8.94
CA ALA A 302 -17.90 -4.03 -9.64
C ALA A 302 -18.62 -3.88 -10.99
N LEU A 303 -18.03 -4.44 -12.03
CA LEU A 303 -18.68 -4.62 -13.32
C LEU A 303 -19.41 -5.97 -13.32
N LEU A 304 -20.71 -5.94 -13.59
CA LEU A 304 -21.55 -7.13 -13.61
C LEU A 304 -21.75 -7.63 -15.04
N TYR A 305 -21.50 -8.92 -15.23
CA TYR A 305 -21.69 -9.64 -16.49
C TYR A 305 -22.67 -10.78 -16.29
N LYS A 306 -23.59 -10.96 -17.24
CA LYS A 306 -24.51 -12.11 -17.32
C LYS A 306 -24.38 -12.71 -18.71
N GLU A 307 -24.16 -14.02 -18.78
CA GLU A 307 -23.95 -14.74 -20.07
C GLU A 307 -22.82 -14.14 -20.94
N GLY A 308 -21.84 -13.47 -20.30
CA GLY A 308 -20.74 -12.80 -20.99
C GLY A 308 -21.03 -11.37 -21.46
N GLU A 309 -22.26 -10.89 -21.29
CA GLU A 309 -22.64 -9.51 -21.62
C GLU A 309 -22.60 -8.61 -20.39
N TYR A 310 -22.12 -7.38 -20.56
CA TYR A 310 -22.15 -6.36 -19.51
C TYR A 310 -23.60 -5.95 -19.21
N VAL A 311 -23.98 -6.00 -17.94
CA VAL A 311 -25.32 -5.66 -17.45
C VAL A 311 -25.32 -4.28 -16.80
N SER A 312 -24.49 -4.11 -15.77
CA SER A 312 -24.48 -2.89 -14.95
C SER A 312 -23.18 -2.76 -14.17
N SER A 313 -22.99 -1.58 -13.58
CA SER A 313 -21.97 -1.33 -12.56
C SER A 313 -22.64 -1.25 -11.20
N ILE A 314 -22.13 -1.98 -10.23
CA ILE A 314 -22.66 -2.04 -8.86
C ILE A 314 -21.55 -1.79 -7.85
N GLU A 315 -21.93 -1.46 -6.62
CA GLU A 315 -20.99 -1.39 -5.50
C GLU A 315 -20.89 -2.76 -4.82
N MET A 316 -19.66 -3.27 -4.71
CA MET A 316 -19.34 -4.44 -3.89
C MET A 316 -19.23 -3.99 -2.43
N PRO A 317 -20.08 -4.48 -1.51
CA PRO A 317 -19.96 -4.16 -0.10
C PRO A 317 -18.78 -4.87 0.55
N TYR A 318 -18.27 -4.31 1.65
CA TYR A 318 -17.32 -5.01 2.50
C TYR A 318 -17.95 -6.31 3.02
N THR A 319 -17.35 -7.45 2.68
CA THR A 319 -17.90 -8.77 3.01
C THR A 319 -16.87 -9.57 3.81
N PRO A 320 -17.03 -9.67 5.16
CA PRO A 320 -16.15 -10.48 5.99
C PRO A 320 -16.02 -11.95 5.52
N ALA A 321 -14.92 -12.59 5.89
CA ALA A 321 -14.71 -14.01 5.64
C ALA A 321 -15.88 -14.87 6.20
N GLY A 322 -16.38 -15.80 5.40
CA GLY A 322 -17.49 -16.69 5.77
C GLY A 322 -18.87 -16.04 5.81
N THR A 323 -19.03 -14.81 5.31
CA THR A 323 -20.31 -14.09 5.30
C THR A 323 -20.82 -13.83 3.88
N ASN A 324 -22.08 -13.42 3.75
CA ASN A 324 -22.70 -13.16 2.45
C ASN A 324 -22.64 -11.69 2.08
N ALA A 325 -22.24 -11.39 0.84
CA ALA A 325 -22.45 -10.10 0.20
C ALA A 325 -23.87 -10.03 -0.37
N THR A 326 -24.61 -8.97 -0.09
CA THR A 326 -25.90 -8.69 -0.74
C THR A 326 -25.68 -7.66 -1.84
N LEU A 327 -26.00 -8.04 -3.07
CA LEU A 327 -25.86 -7.24 -4.29
C LEU A 327 -27.24 -6.98 -4.87
N ASP A 328 -27.64 -5.72 -4.91
CA ASP A 328 -28.90 -5.29 -5.53
C ASP A 328 -28.68 -5.09 -7.02
N LEU A 329 -29.43 -5.83 -7.84
CA LEU A 329 -29.36 -5.71 -9.29
C LEU A 329 -30.40 -4.74 -9.85
N GLY A 330 -31.29 -4.23 -9.00
CA GLY A 330 -32.40 -3.37 -9.40
C GLY A 330 -33.59 -4.16 -9.96
N PRO A 331 -34.53 -3.45 -10.61
CA PRO A 331 -35.70 -4.05 -11.27
C PRO A 331 -35.36 -4.80 -12.55
#